data_AF-A0A7J6EI12-F1
#
_entry.id   AF-A0A7J6EI12-F1
#
_cell.length_a   1.000
_cell.length_b   1.000
_cell.length_c   1.000
_cell.angle_alpha   90.00
_cell.angle_beta   90.00
_cell.angle_gamma   90.00
#
_symmetry.space_group_name_H-M   'P 1'
#
loop_
_entity.id
_entity.type
_entity.pdbx_description
1 polymer ?
#
loop_
_entity_poly.entity_id
_entity_poly.type
_entity_poly.pdbx_seq_one_letter_code
_entity_poly.pdbx_strand_id
1 'polypeptide(L)'
;MCSNDFICFYDWIECRLIRRIDVNVKNVYWADSGDLVAIVSDSSFYVLKYNRDVVSSYFDSGSSVDEQGVEDAFELLHEVNDRARTGIWVGDCFIYTNSSWRLNYCVGGEVTTLFHLDRPMYLLGYLANQSRVYLIDKDFNVMGYTLLLSLIEYKTLVMRGDLDRANQILPTIPPEQFNSVARFLESRGMLEDALEVATDPDYKFDLAIQLGRLEIAKEIATKAQSESKWKQLGELAMSSGQFELAETCLLHGMDLSGLLLFYSSIGDAQGILKLVSLAKEQGKNNVAFLCLFMLGKLEECIQLLIDSNRIPEAALMARSYLPSKVSEIVTIWRDDLNKVNKKAAESLADPEEYPNLFDDWEVSLSLEAETGKNRCNYPPAELYPIYAQKSTTNLLENFKSMQIDENKDPTENGQHVHEEIAGNEENHGQEAVVEEDSSSSNGVVFVSKADEEELGAQDENTSPVKLEVKDESTLPEELEAKDENTSPS
;
A
#
# COMPACT_ATOMS: atom_id res chain seq x y z
N MET A 1 -53.85 -17.24 -23.06
CA MET A 1 -53.56 -17.12 -24.51
C MET A 1 -52.47 -16.06 -24.67
N CYS A 2 -51.50 -16.28 -25.56
CA CYS A 2 -50.44 -15.31 -25.86
C CYS A 2 -50.70 -14.73 -27.25
N SER A 3 -50.79 -13.40 -27.34
CA SER A 3 -50.68 -12.63 -28.57
C SER A 3 -49.35 -11.86 -28.53
N ASN A 4 -48.80 -11.45 -29.66
CA ASN A 4 -47.54 -10.68 -29.69
C ASN A 4 -47.64 -9.34 -28.93
N ASP A 5 -48.85 -8.85 -28.67
CA ASP A 5 -49.08 -7.54 -28.05
C ASP A 5 -49.63 -7.62 -26.62
N PHE A 6 -50.09 -8.80 -26.18
CA PHE A 6 -50.68 -8.98 -24.86
C PHE A 6 -50.69 -10.44 -24.41
N ILE A 7 -50.70 -10.64 -23.09
CA ILE A 7 -50.89 -11.94 -22.46
C ILE A 7 -52.12 -11.94 -21.56
N CYS A 8 -52.91 -13.00 -21.66
CA CYS A 8 -54.05 -13.24 -20.78
C CYS A 8 -53.80 -14.45 -19.88
N PHE A 9 -53.88 -14.23 -18.56
CA PHE A 9 -53.87 -15.25 -17.52
C PHE A 9 -55.29 -15.70 -17.21
N TYR A 10 -55.49 -17.01 -17.09
CA TYR A 10 -56.80 -17.62 -16.80
C TYR A 10 -56.68 -18.57 -15.62
N ASP A 11 -57.78 -18.74 -14.89
CA ASP A 11 -57.89 -19.82 -13.92
C ASP A 11 -57.93 -21.17 -14.63
N TRP A 12 -57.20 -22.15 -14.10
CA TRP A 12 -57.06 -23.47 -14.73
C TRP A 12 -58.32 -24.34 -14.60
N ILE A 13 -59.13 -24.11 -13.56
CA ILE A 13 -60.29 -24.96 -13.26
C ILE A 13 -61.51 -24.44 -14.01
N GLU A 14 -61.79 -23.16 -13.89
CA GLU A 14 -63.02 -22.55 -14.39
C GLU A 14 -62.82 -21.79 -15.71
N CYS A 15 -61.57 -21.67 -16.18
CA CYS A 15 -61.21 -20.93 -17.40
C CYS A 15 -61.66 -19.45 -17.38
N ARG A 16 -61.83 -18.86 -16.19
CA ARG A 16 -62.16 -17.43 -16.03
C ARG A 16 -60.93 -16.57 -16.27
N LEU A 17 -61.10 -15.42 -16.91
CA LEU A 17 -60.01 -14.46 -17.12
C LEU A 17 -59.57 -13.88 -15.77
N ILE A 18 -58.29 -14.04 -15.43
CA ILE A 18 -57.68 -13.44 -14.22
C ILE A 18 -57.23 -12.03 -14.55
N ARG A 19 -56.34 -11.87 -15.54
CA ARG A 19 -55.80 -10.56 -15.94
C ARG A 19 -55.32 -10.62 -17.38
N ARG A 20 -55.55 -9.53 -18.11
CA ARG A 20 -54.87 -9.22 -19.36
C ARG A 20 -53.76 -8.20 -19.10
N ILE A 21 -52.55 -8.49 -19.55
CA ILE A 21 -51.38 -7.61 -19.45
C ILE A 21 -50.92 -7.27 -20.87
N ASP A 22 -50.96 -6.00 -21.25
CA ASP A 22 -50.58 -5.51 -22.57
C ASP A 22 -49.06 -5.28 -22.64
N VAL A 23 -48.31 -6.37 -22.80
CA VAL A 23 -46.85 -6.40 -22.97
C VAL A 23 -46.52 -7.37 -24.08
N ASN A 24 -45.47 -7.06 -24.87
CA ASN A 24 -44.95 -7.99 -25.86
C ASN A 24 -44.22 -9.16 -25.16
N VAL A 25 -44.79 -10.36 -25.24
CA VAL A 25 -44.31 -11.53 -24.50
C VAL A 25 -43.65 -12.53 -25.44
N LYS A 26 -42.37 -12.81 -25.19
CA LYS A 26 -41.66 -13.96 -25.78
C LYS A 26 -41.80 -15.21 -24.94
N ASN A 27 -41.69 -15.08 -23.62
CA ASN A 27 -41.80 -16.22 -22.72
C ASN A 27 -42.28 -15.79 -21.33
N VAL A 28 -42.79 -16.75 -20.56
CA VAL A 28 -43.26 -16.54 -19.18
C VAL A 28 -42.72 -17.62 -18.29
N TYR A 29 -42.13 -17.22 -17.17
CA TYR A 29 -41.56 -18.12 -16.17
C TYR A 29 -42.23 -17.86 -14.82
N TRP A 30 -42.91 -18.87 -14.30
CA TRP A 30 -43.49 -18.83 -12.96
C TRP A 30 -42.51 -19.39 -11.93
N ALA A 31 -42.47 -18.77 -10.75
CA ALA A 31 -41.80 -19.35 -9.60
C ALA A 31 -42.57 -20.56 -9.07
N ASP A 32 -41.87 -21.52 -8.46
CA ASP A 32 -42.48 -22.74 -7.91
C ASP A 32 -43.48 -22.43 -6.78
N SER A 33 -43.33 -21.28 -6.10
CA SER A 33 -44.29 -20.81 -5.09
C SER A 33 -45.64 -20.41 -5.71
N GLY A 34 -45.65 -20.00 -6.99
CA GLY A 34 -46.81 -19.43 -7.66
C GLY A 34 -47.05 -17.94 -7.37
N ASP A 35 -46.22 -17.31 -6.54
CA ASP A 35 -46.41 -15.91 -6.12
C ASP A 35 -45.67 -14.92 -7.03
N LEU A 36 -44.66 -15.38 -7.77
CA LEU A 36 -43.84 -14.54 -8.65
C LEU A 36 -43.88 -15.05 -10.09
N VAL A 37 -43.89 -14.12 -11.04
CA VAL A 37 -43.82 -14.40 -12.47
C VAL A 37 -42.86 -13.44 -13.16
N ALA A 38 -42.01 -13.97 -14.04
CA ALA A 38 -41.17 -13.20 -14.94
C ALA A 38 -41.75 -13.26 -16.36
N ILE A 39 -42.16 -12.11 -16.89
CA ILE A 39 -42.61 -11.94 -18.28
C ILE A 39 -41.43 -11.41 -19.09
N VAL A 40 -40.95 -12.20 -20.04
CA VAL A 40 -39.76 -11.90 -20.85
C VAL A 40 -40.18 -11.36 -22.20
N SER A 41 -39.63 -10.20 -22.57
CA SER A 41 -39.81 -9.51 -23.84
C SER A 41 -38.54 -9.57 -24.70
N ASP A 42 -38.49 -8.76 -25.77
CA ASP A 42 -37.38 -8.74 -26.73
C ASP A 42 -36.09 -8.14 -26.16
N SER A 43 -36.22 -7.15 -25.28
CA SER A 43 -35.12 -6.33 -24.75
C SER A 43 -35.11 -6.23 -23.22
N SER A 44 -36.21 -6.59 -22.56
CA SER A 44 -36.40 -6.48 -21.12
C SER A 44 -37.20 -7.65 -20.59
N PHE A 45 -37.25 -7.78 -19.26
CA PHE A 45 -38.22 -8.64 -18.60
C PHE A 45 -38.80 -7.94 -17.37
N TYR A 46 -40.02 -8.32 -17.03
CA TYR A 46 -40.80 -7.74 -15.94
C TYR A 46 -41.04 -8.81 -14.89
N VAL A 47 -40.77 -8.49 -13.62
CA VAL A 47 -41.06 -9.35 -12.48
C VAL A 47 -42.32 -8.83 -11.80
N LEU A 48 -43.35 -9.66 -11.76
CA LEU A 48 -44.64 -9.34 -11.15
C LEU A 48 -44.94 -10.31 -10.00
N LYS A 49 -45.64 -9.79 -8.99
CA LYS A 49 -46.22 -10.58 -7.91
C LYS A 49 -47.68 -10.90 -8.22
N TYR A 50 -48.08 -12.14 -8.04
CA TYR A 50 -49.46 -12.59 -8.19
C TYR A 50 -50.18 -12.61 -6.84
N ASN A 51 -51.27 -11.85 -6.72
CA ASN A 51 -52.05 -11.73 -5.50
C ASN A 51 -53.24 -12.69 -5.52
N ARG A 52 -53.00 -13.96 -5.15
CA ARG A 52 -54.02 -15.01 -5.17
C ARG A 52 -55.25 -14.71 -4.32
N ASP A 53 -55.06 -14.09 -3.15
CA ASP A 53 -56.16 -13.78 -2.23
C ASP A 53 -57.12 -12.74 -2.82
N VAL A 54 -56.57 -11.73 -3.51
CA VAL A 54 -57.36 -10.70 -4.18
C VAL A 54 -58.21 -11.33 -5.28
N VAL A 55 -57.62 -12.17 -6.12
CA VAL A 55 -58.34 -12.88 -7.19
C VAL A 55 -59.44 -13.79 -6.63
N SER A 56 -59.14 -14.52 -5.56
CA SER A 56 -60.11 -15.43 -4.93
C SER A 56 -61.30 -14.64 -4.35
N SER A 57 -61.02 -13.56 -3.61
CA SER A 57 -62.07 -12.69 -3.07
C SER A 57 -62.92 -12.03 -4.17
N TYR A 58 -62.30 -11.67 -5.30
CA TYR A 58 -63.01 -11.11 -6.45
C TYR A 58 -63.95 -12.14 -7.08
N PHE A 59 -63.50 -13.38 -7.29
CA PHE A 59 -64.35 -14.43 -7.84
C PHE A 59 -65.48 -14.86 -6.89
N ASP A 60 -65.25 -14.84 -5.58
CA ASP A 60 -66.28 -15.12 -4.56
C ASP A 60 -67.32 -13.99 -4.48
N SER A 61 -66.94 -12.75 -4.80
CA SER A 61 -67.87 -11.60 -4.81
C SER A 61 -68.93 -11.68 -5.90
N GLY A 62 -68.77 -12.54 -6.90
CA GLY A 62 -69.70 -12.71 -8.03
C GLY A 62 -69.72 -11.53 -9.02
N SER A 63 -68.75 -10.62 -8.94
CA SER A 63 -68.61 -9.49 -9.87
C SER A 63 -68.34 -9.98 -11.30
N SER A 64 -68.93 -9.33 -12.31
CA SER A 64 -68.64 -9.66 -13.71
C SER A 64 -67.17 -9.35 -14.02
N VAL A 65 -66.50 -10.28 -14.71
CA VAL A 65 -65.12 -10.11 -15.14
C VAL A 65 -65.13 -9.25 -16.41
N ASP A 66 -64.62 -8.03 -16.32
CA ASP A 66 -64.44 -7.14 -17.48
C ASP A 66 -63.37 -7.70 -18.43
N GLU A 67 -63.29 -7.16 -19.65
CA GLU A 67 -62.36 -7.64 -20.70
C GLU A 67 -60.86 -7.59 -20.31
N GLN A 68 -60.52 -6.88 -19.22
CA GLN A 68 -59.16 -6.77 -18.69
C GLN A 68 -58.88 -7.63 -17.46
N GLY A 69 -59.90 -8.31 -16.90
CA GLY A 69 -59.77 -9.09 -15.67
C GLY A 69 -59.66 -8.25 -14.39
N VAL A 70 -59.19 -8.88 -13.30
CA VAL A 70 -59.01 -8.29 -11.98
C VAL A 70 -57.74 -7.44 -11.95
N GLU A 71 -57.87 -6.12 -11.82
CA GLU A 71 -56.74 -5.17 -11.93
C GLU A 71 -55.59 -5.46 -10.94
N ASP A 72 -55.93 -5.69 -9.67
CA ASP A 72 -54.98 -5.92 -8.56
C ASP A 72 -54.46 -7.37 -8.48
N ALA A 73 -54.77 -8.21 -9.47
CA ALA A 73 -54.29 -9.59 -9.53
C ALA A 73 -52.76 -9.68 -9.65
N PHE A 74 -52.15 -8.70 -10.32
CA PHE A 74 -50.71 -8.63 -10.51
C PHE A 74 -50.17 -7.26 -10.11
N GLU A 75 -49.09 -7.28 -9.32
CA GLU A 75 -48.34 -6.08 -8.95
C GLU A 75 -46.97 -6.13 -9.65
N LEU A 76 -46.63 -5.08 -10.41
CA LEU A 76 -45.30 -4.96 -11.00
C LEU A 76 -44.28 -4.63 -9.90
N LEU A 77 -43.34 -5.55 -9.65
CA LEU A 77 -42.27 -5.32 -8.67
C LEU A 77 -41.08 -4.62 -9.32
N HIS A 78 -40.58 -5.18 -10.43
CA HIS A 78 -39.35 -4.73 -11.06
C HIS A 78 -39.40 -4.84 -12.59
N GLU A 79 -38.78 -3.87 -13.25
CA GLU A 79 -38.48 -3.91 -14.68
C GLU A 79 -36.96 -3.99 -14.86
N VAL A 80 -36.51 -4.99 -15.62
CA VAL A 80 -35.09 -5.20 -15.89
C VAL A 80 -34.82 -5.06 -17.37
N ASN A 81 -33.97 -4.09 -17.71
CA ASN A 81 -33.53 -3.80 -19.07
C ASN A 81 -32.39 -4.74 -19.52
N ASP A 82 -32.65 -6.04 -19.52
CA ASP A 82 -31.76 -7.06 -20.06
C ASP A 82 -32.54 -8.10 -20.87
N ARG A 83 -31.92 -8.62 -21.93
CA ARG A 83 -32.53 -9.59 -22.82
C ARG A 83 -32.32 -11.01 -22.29
N ALA A 84 -33.28 -11.52 -21.53
CA ALA A 84 -33.29 -12.91 -21.10
C ALA A 84 -33.63 -13.86 -22.27
N ARG A 85 -32.81 -14.90 -22.47
CA ARG A 85 -33.03 -15.96 -23.48
C ARG A 85 -33.75 -17.16 -22.89
N THR A 86 -33.21 -17.66 -21.78
CA THR A 86 -33.82 -18.70 -20.96
C THR A 86 -33.73 -18.28 -19.51
N GLY A 87 -34.71 -18.65 -18.70
CA GLY A 87 -34.72 -18.36 -17.27
C GLY A 87 -35.34 -19.49 -16.47
N ILE A 88 -34.99 -19.58 -15.20
CA ILE A 88 -35.63 -20.44 -14.20
C ILE A 88 -35.74 -19.65 -12.89
N TRP A 89 -36.71 -19.99 -12.06
CA TRP A 89 -36.78 -19.50 -10.70
C TRP A 89 -36.14 -20.50 -9.73
N VAL A 90 -35.44 -19.99 -8.73
CA VAL A 90 -34.95 -20.76 -7.59
C VAL A 90 -35.27 -19.96 -6.33
N GLY A 91 -36.36 -20.34 -5.65
CA GLY A 91 -36.98 -19.46 -4.64
C GLY A 91 -37.40 -18.14 -5.29
N ASP A 92 -36.99 -17.02 -4.68
CA ASP A 92 -37.28 -15.66 -5.18
C ASP A 92 -36.20 -15.13 -6.16
N CYS A 93 -35.26 -15.98 -6.55
CA CYS A 93 -34.15 -15.63 -7.43
C CYS A 93 -34.45 -16.07 -8.86
N PHE A 94 -34.53 -15.10 -9.78
CA PHE A 94 -34.72 -15.38 -11.21
C PHE A 94 -33.36 -15.50 -11.90
N ILE A 95 -32.97 -16.72 -12.25
CA ILE A 95 -31.69 -17.01 -12.92
C ILE A 95 -31.94 -17.09 -14.42
N TYR A 96 -31.13 -16.41 -15.21
CA TYR A 96 -31.32 -16.36 -16.65
C TYR A 96 -30.01 -16.26 -17.43
N THR A 97 -30.04 -16.66 -18.70
CA THR A 97 -28.96 -16.41 -19.65
C THR A 97 -29.31 -15.24 -20.54
N ASN A 98 -28.35 -14.36 -20.82
CA ASN A 98 -28.59 -13.19 -21.67
C ASN A 98 -28.01 -13.33 -23.09
N SER A 99 -28.25 -12.33 -23.95
CA SER A 99 -27.74 -12.33 -25.32
C SER A 99 -26.22 -12.21 -25.44
N SER A 100 -25.56 -11.71 -24.39
CA SER A 100 -24.10 -11.54 -24.30
C SER A 100 -23.40 -12.74 -23.66
N TRP A 101 -24.07 -13.90 -23.63
CA TRP A 101 -23.55 -15.16 -23.10
C TRP A 101 -23.12 -15.04 -21.63
N ARG A 102 -23.91 -14.34 -20.82
CA ARG A 102 -23.72 -14.31 -19.37
C ARG A 102 -24.81 -15.12 -18.69
N LEU A 103 -24.42 -15.86 -17.67
CA LEU A 103 -25.34 -16.43 -16.69
C LEU A 103 -25.51 -15.40 -15.58
N ASN A 104 -26.71 -14.83 -15.50
CA ASN A 104 -27.07 -13.79 -14.55
C ASN A 104 -28.12 -14.32 -13.58
N TYR A 105 -28.23 -13.68 -12.42
CA TYR A 105 -29.41 -13.79 -11.58
C TYR A 105 -29.96 -12.40 -11.25
N CYS A 106 -31.27 -12.35 -11.04
CA CYS A 106 -32.00 -11.18 -10.63
C CYS A 106 -32.72 -11.46 -9.31
N VAL A 107 -32.46 -10.63 -8.30
CA VAL A 107 -33.18 -10.65 -7.02
C VAL A 107 -33.55 -9.20 -6.67
N GLY A 108 -34.83 -8.94 -6.44
CA GLY A 108 -35.29 -7.59 -6.09
C GLY A 108 -35.01 -6.52 -7.15
N GLY A 109 -34.93 -6.91 -8.43
CA GLY A 109 -34.62 -6.01 -9.55
C GLY A 109 -33.13 -5.80 -9.81
N GLU A 110 -32.25 -6.25 -8.91
CA GLU A 110 -30.81 -6.15 -9.09
C GLU A 110 -30.27 -7.35 -9.87
N VAL A 111 -29.57 -7.08 -10.97
CA VAL A 111 -28.94 -8.09 -11.82
C VAL A 111 -27.47 -8.24 -11.44
N THR A 112 -27.05 -9.47 -11.15
CA THR A 112 -25.64 -9.82 -10.95
C THR A 112 -25.22 -10.95 -11.89
N THR A 113 -24.05 -10.81 -12.51
CA THR A 113 -23.45 -11.86 -13.34
C THR A 113 -22.74 -12.90 -12.48
N LEU A 114 -23.10 -14.17 -12.65
CA LEU A 114 -22.43 -15.32 -12.02
C LEU A 114 -21.22 -15.76 -12.84
N PHE A 115 -21.44 -16.00 -14.13
CA PHE A 115 -20.43 -16.55 -15.02
C PHE A 115 -20.54 -15.92 -16.42
N HIS A 116 -19.37 -15.72 -17.02
CA HIS A 116 -19.25 -15.46 -18.45
C HIS A 116 -19.15 -16.80 -19.17
N LEU A 117 -20.05 -17.03 -20.12
CA LEU A 117 -20.12 -18.24 -20.92
C LEU A 117 -19.35 -18.00 -22.23
N ASP A 118 -18.66 -19.01 -22.69
CA ASP A 118 -17.87 -19.03 -23.93
C ASP A 118 -18.73 -19.26 -25.18
N ARG A 119 -19.93 -19.79 -25.01
CA ARG A 119 -20.88 -20.11 -26.08
C ARG A 119 -22.33 -19.88 -25.65
N PRO A 120 -23.28 -19.79 -26.59
CA PRO A 120 -24.70 -19.68 -26.24
C PRO A 120 -25.20 -20.96 -25.56
N MET A 121 -25.50 -20.85 -24.27
CA MET A 121 -26.07 -21.93 -23.46
C MET A 121 -27.53 -21.63 -23.06
N TYR A 122 -28.29 -22.69 -22.81
CA TYR A 122 -29.70 -22.66 -22.42
C TYR A 122 -29.88 -23.34 -21.05
N LEU A 123 -30.69 -22.76 -20.17
CA LEU A 123 -30.92 -23.33 -18.84
C LEU A 123 -31.76 -24.62 -18.92
N LEU A 124 -31.30 -25.67 -18.23
CA LEU A 124 -32.04 -26.92 -18.05
C LEU A 124 -32.79 -26.96 -16.71
N GLY A 125 -32.14 -26.51 -15.64
CA GLY A 125 -32.71 -26.54 -14.29
C GLY A 125 -31.66 -26.40 -13.19
N TYR A 126 -32.12 -26.32 -11.95
CA TYR A 126 -31.28 -26.24 -10.77
C TYR A 126 -31.47 -27.48 -9.88
N LEU A 127 -30.35 -28.05 -9.44
CA LEU A 127 -30.33 -29.18 -8.50
C LEU A 127 -29.86 -28.68 -7.14
N ALA A 128 -30.82 -28.53 -6.21
CA ALA A 128 -30.56 -28.02 -4.86
C ALA A 128 -29.60 -28.91 -4.06
N ASN A 129 -29.70 -30.23 -4.20
CA ASN A 129 -28.82 -31.20 -3.53
C ASN A 129 -27.33 -31.04 -3.89
N GLN A 130 -27.03 -30.47 -5.06
CA GLN A 130 -25.68 -30.22 -5.54
C GLN A 130 -25.34 -28.72 -5.59
N SER A 131 -26.29 -27.84 -5.27
CA SER A 131 -26.16 -26.39 -5.42
C SER A 131 -25.62 -26.00 -6.80
N ARG A 132 -26.19 -26.59 -7.86
CA ARG A 132 -25.70 -26.43 -9.25
C ARG A 132 -26.84 -26.14 -10.22
N VAL A 133 -26.60 -25.17 -11.10
CA VAL A 133 -27.43 -24.88 -12.27
C VAL A 133 -26.84 -25.61 -13.47
N TYR A 134 -27.68 -26.35 -14.18
CA TYR A 134 -27.30 -27.06 -15.39
C TYR A 134 -27.74 -26.29 -16.62
N LEU A 135 -26.82 -26.19 -17.57
CA LEU A 135 -27.02 -25.57 -18.86
C LEU A 135 -26.66 -26.55 -19.98
N ILE A 136 -27.28 -26.37 -21.14
CA ILE A 136 -27.02 -27.15 -22.34
C ILE A 136 -26.69 -26.24 -23.52
N ASP A 137 -25.75 -26.63 -24.38
CA ASP A 137 -25.52 -25.96 -25.66
C ASP A 137 -26.33 -26.61 -26.80
N LYS A 138 -26.16 -26.10 -28.02
CA LYS A 138 -26.81 -26.66 -29.22
C LYS A 138 -26.26 -28.01 -29.65
N ASP A 139 -25.07 -28.36 -29.18
CA ASP A 139 -24.39 -29.63 -29.45
C ASP A 139 -24.72 -30.69 -28.38
N PHE A 140 -25.69 -30.39 -27.51
CA PHE A 140 -26.13 -31.23 -26.39
C PHE A 140 -25.08 -31.49 -25.30
N ASN A 141 -24.05 -30.65 -25.20
CA ASN A 141 -23.12 -30.70 -24.08
C ASN A 141 -23.76 -30.06 -22.85
N VAL A 142 -23.80 -30.81 -21.75
CA VAL A 142 -24.35 -30.36 -20.47
C VAL A 142 -23.21 -29.86 -19.58
N MET A 143 -23.32 -28.62 -19.10
CA MET A 143 -22.38 -28.01 -18.16
C MET A 143 -23.09 -27.60 -16.88
N GLY A 144 -22.46 -27.88 -15.73
CA GLY A 144 -22.97 -27.52 -14.41
C GLY A 144 -22.16 -26.39 -13.80
N TYR A 145 -22.84 -25.32 -13.39
CA TYR A 145 -22.24 -24.18 -12.70
C TYR A 145 -22.68 -24.16 -11.24
N THR A 146 -21.75 -23.96 -10.32
CA THR A 146 -22.06 -23.86 -8.89
C THR A 146 -22.84 -22.58 -8.62
N LEU A 147 -23.97 -22.72 -7.94
CA LEU A 147 -24.82 -21.63 -7.50
C LEU A 147 -25.18 -21.86 -6.03
N LEU A 148 -24.52 -21.14 -5.14
CA LEU A 148 -24.80 -21.20 -3.72
C LEU A 148 -25.92 -20.22 -3.37
N LEU A 149 -27.09 -20.74 -3.04
CA LEU A 149 -28.24 -19.91 -2.65
C LEU A 149 -27.94 -19.08 -1.41
N SER A 150 -27.25 -19.66 -0.40
CA SER A 150 -26.84 -18.94 0.81
C SER A 150 -25.97 -17.71 0.50
N LEU A 151 -25.08 -17.79 -0.51
CA LEU A 151 -24.26 -16.67 -0.95
C LEU A 151 -25.11 -15.56 -1.60
N ILE A 152 -26.11 -15.94 -2.39
CA ILE A 152 -27.01 -15.00 -3.06
C ILE A 152 -27.93 -14.33 -2.04
N GLU A 153 -28.50 -15.10 -1.12
CA GLU A 153 -29.32 -14.60 -0.02
C GLU A 153 -28.53 -13.63 0.85
N TYR A 154 -27.30 -13.98 1.22
CA TYR A 154 -26.41 -13.08 1.96
C TYR A 154 -26.19 -11.76 1.22
N LYS A 155 -25.77 -11.81 -0.06
CA LYS A 155 -25.55 -10.62 -0.87
C LYS A 155 -26.82 -9.78 -0.96
N THR A 156 -27.97 -10.42 -1.18
CA THR A 156 -29.27 -9.74 -1.26
C THR A 156 -29.63 -9.03 0.05
N LEU A 157 -29.43 -9.67 1.20
CA LEU A 157 -29.71 -9.08 2.51
C LEU A 157 -28.81 -7.88 2.79
N VAL A 158 -27.53 -7.99 2.46
CA VAL A 158 -26.58 -6.86 2.53
C VAL A 158 -27.03 -5.71 1.62
N MET A 159 -27.45 -6.00 0.39
CA MET A 159 -27.98 -4.99 -0.54
C MET A 159 -29.25 -4.31 -0.01
N ARG A 160 -30.08 -5.02 0.75
CA ARG A 160 -31.26 -4.49 1.43
C ARG A 160 -30.95 -3.73 2.72
N GLY A 161 -29.70 -3.75 3.18
CA GLY A 161 -29.27 -3.14 4.45
C GLY A 161 -29.62 -3.94 5.70
N ASP A 162 -30.04 -5.20 5.57
CA ASP A 162 -30.38 -6.08 6.70
C ASP A 162 -29.19 -6.97 7.06
N LEU A 163 -28.20 -6.36 7.71
CA LEU A 163 -26.91 -7.00 8.06
C LEU A 163 -27.06 -8.05 9.16
N ASP A 164 -27.98 -7.84 10.10
CA ASP A 164 -28.22 -8.77 11.20
C ASP A 164 -28.67 -10.15 10.68
N ARG A 165 -29.56 -10.16 9.69
CA ARG A 165 -29.97 -11.41 9.03
C ARG A 165 -28.87 -11.95 8.13
N ALA A 166 -28.15 -11.10 7.42
CA ALA A 166 -27.02 -11.55 6.59
C ALA A 166 -25.98 -12.31 7.44
N ASN A 167 -25.64 -11.79 8.62
CA ASN A 167 -24.67 -12.42 9.53
C ASN A 167 -25.14 -13.76 10.09
N GLN A 168 -26.45 -14.03 10.15
CA GLN A 168 -26.98 -15.35 10.51
C GLN A 168 -26.80 -16.38 9.37
N ILE A 169 -26.78 -15.93 8.11
CA ILE A 169 -26.58 -16.78 6.94
C ILE A 169 -25.09 -17.03 6.68
N LEU A 170 -24.21 -16.09 7.04
CA LEU A 170 -22.77 -16.18 6.80
C LEU A 170 -22.13 -17.55 7.17
N PRO A 171 -22.45 -18.19 8.32
CA PRO A 171 -21.87 -19.49 8.67
C PRO A 171 -22.30 -20.65 7.77
N THR A 172 -23.38 -20.49 7.01
CA THR A 172 -23.86 -21.50 6.04
C THR A 172 -23.12 -21.43 4.71
N ILE A 173 -22.36 -20.35 4.48
CA ILE A 173 -21.56 -20.18 3.28
C ILE A 173 -20.25 -20.97 3.44
N PRO A 174 -19.80 -21.72 2.42
CA PRO A 174 -18.52 -22.41 2.46
C PRO A 174 -17.35 -21.43 2.63
N PRO A 175 -16.32 -21.76 3.43
CA PRO A 175 -15.20 -20.87 3.73
C PRO A 175 -14.39 -20.49 2.48
N GLU A 176 -14.44 -21.29 1.41
CA GLU A 176 -13.78 -21.00 0.13
C GLU A 176 -14.33 -19.73 -0.53
N GLN A 177 -15.58 -19.35 -0.22
CA GLN A 177 -16.22 -18.16 -0.77
C GLN A 177 -16.07 -16.92 0.13
N PHE A 178 -15.49 -17.04 1.32
CA PHE A 178 -15.40 -15.92 2.26
C PHE A 178 -14.62 -14.73 1.71
N ASN A 179 -13.51 -14.95 0.98
CA ASN A 179 -12.79 -13.85 0.34
C ASN A 179 -13.60 -13.18 -0.78
N SER A 180 -14.51 -13.90 -1.44
CA SER A 180 -15.45 -13.32 -2.42
C SER A 180 -16.51 -12.46 -1.73
N VAL A 181 -16.99 -12.92 -0.56
CA VAL A 181 -17.89 -12.14 0.31
C VAL A 181 -17.20 -10.87 0.82
N ALA A 182 -15.97 -10.99 1.31
CA ALA A 182 -15.20 -9.86 1.83
C ALA A 182 -14.94 -8.79 0.73
N ARG A 183 -14.55 -9.18 -0.49
CA ARG A 183 -14.44 -8.25 -1.63
C ARG A 183 -15.77 -7.59 -2.00
N PHE A 184 -16.86 -8.34 -1.88
CA PHE A 184 -18.19 -7.77 -2.09
C PHE A 184 -18.50 -6.70 -1.02
N LEU A 185 -18.22 -6.95 0.25
CA LEU A 185 -18.39 -5.99 1.34
C LEU A 185 -17.47 -4.76 1.17
N GLU A 186 -16.21 -4.96 0.79
CA GLU A 186 -15.26 -3.89 0.47
C GLU A 186 -15.79 -2.98 -0.65
N SER A 187 -16.34 -3.55 -1.72
CA SER A 187 -16.93 -2.78 -2.83
C SER A 187 -18.14 -1.93 -2.42
N ARG A 188 -18.74 -2.23 -1.27
CA ARG A 188 -19.85 -1.47 -0.67
C ARG A 188 -19.38 -0.48 0.39
N GLY A 189 -18.07 -0.36 0.62
CA GLY A 189 -17.48 0.49 1.65
C GLY A 189 -17.56 -0.09 3.07
N MET A 190 -17.93 -1.36 3.21
CA MET A 190 -18.07 -2.06 4.48
C MET A 190 -16.75 -2.74 4.87
N LEU A 191 -15.73 -1.94 5.13
CA LEU A 191 -14.37 -2.42 5.34
C LEU A 191 -14.19 -3.25 6.61
N GLU A 192 -14.84 -2.87 7.72
CA GLU A 192 -14.74 -3.59 9.01
C GLU A 192 -15.30 -5.02 8.87
N ASP A 193 -16.51 -5.16 8.31
CA ASP A 193 -17.12 -6.47 8.06
C ASP A 193 -16.30 -7.29 7.06
N ALA A 194 -15.73 -6.63 6.03
CA ALA A 194 -14.82 -7.30 5.09
C ALA A 194 -13.59 -7.88 5.79
N LEU A 195 -13.00 -7.15 6.75
CA LEU A 195 -11.82 -7.59 7.51
C LEU A 195 -12.14 -8.81 8.39
N GLU A 196 -13.34 -8.87 8.98
CA GLU A 196 -13.78 -10.00 9.80
C GLU A 196 -13.98 -11.26 8.96
N VAL A 197 -14.59 -11.12 7.78
CA VAL A 197 -14.88 -12.23 6.87
C VAL A 197 -13.64 -12.72 6.12
N ALA A 198 -12.67 -11.84 5.85
CA ALA A 198 -11.47 -12.18 5.09
C ALA A 198 -10.65 -13.30 5.78
N THR A 199 -10.34 -14.33 5.00
CA THR A 199 -9.53 -15.49 5.42
C THR A 199 -8.12 -15.45 4.85
N ASP A 200 -7.94 -14.82 3.69
CA ASP A 200 -6.63 -14.66 3.06
C ASP A 200 -5.78 -13.64 3.82
N PRO A 201 -4.54 -13.99 4.24
CA PRO A 201 -3.72 -13.11 5.07
C PRO A 201 -3.21 -11.88 4.31
N ASP A 202 -2.96 -11.97 3.01
CA ASP A 202 -2.48 -10.83 2.22
C ASP A 202 -3.60 -9.80 2.07
N TYR A 203 -4.78 -10.26 1.66
CA TYR A 203 -5.95 -9.41 1.55
C TYR A 203 -6.39 -8.82 2.90
N LYS A 204 -6.32 -9.62 3.97
CA LYS A 204 -6.63 -9.15 5.33
C LYS A 204 -5.63 -8.09 5.81
N PHE A 205 -4.36 -8.19 5.41
CA PHE A 205 -3.36 -7.17 5.70
C PHE A 205 -3.73 -5.85 5.01
N ASP A 206 -4.07 -5.89 3.71
CA ASP A 206 -4.46 -4.69 2.96
C ASP A 206 -5.69 -4.00 3.58
N LEU A 207 -6.71 -4.76 3.95
CA LEU A 207 -7.89 -4.25 4.65
C LEU A 207 -7.54 -3.65 6.02
N ALA A 208 -6.64 -4.29 6.78
CA ALA A 208 -6.22 -3.79 8.08
C ALA A 208 -5.45 -2.45 7.97
N ILE A 209 -4.60 -2.31 6.95
CA ILE A 209 -3.89 -1.07 6.64
C ILE A 209 -4.88 0.02 6.26
N GLN A 210 -5.85 -0.26 5.38
CA GLN A 210 -6.90 0.71 4.99
C GLN A 210 -7.72 1.21 6.19
N LEU A 211 -8.03 0.34 7.15
CA LEU A 211 -8.79 0.66 8.36
C LEU A 211 -7.96 1.30 9.49
N GLY A 212 -6.63 1.37 9.36
CA GLY A 212 -5.77 1.81 10.46
C GLY A 212 -5.68 0.82 11.62
N ARG A 213 -6.00 -0.47 11.41
CA ARG A 213 -5.96 -1.54 12.41
C ARG A 213 -4.55 -2.12 12.53
N LEU A 214 -3.67 -1.33 13.12
CA LEU A 214 -2.23 -1.57 13.18
C LEU A 214 -1.83 -2.88 13.89
N GLU A 215 -2.51 -3.26 14.97
CA GLU A 215 -2.22 -4.50 15.71
C GLU A 215 -2.47 -5.76 14.85
N ILE A 216 -3.58 -5.79 14.12
CA ILE A 216 -3.93 -6.91 13.23
C ILE A 216 -2.90 -6.99 12.09
N ALA A 217 -2.55 -5.84 11.50
CA ALA A 217 -1.53 -5.77 10.45
C ALA A 217 -0.16 -6.24 10.95
N LYS A 218 0.24 -5.90 12.19
CA LYS A 218 1.48 -6.35 12.83
C LYS A 218 1.52 -7.87 13.00
N GLU A 219 0.44 -8.47 13.49
CA GLU A 219 0.36 -9.93 13.65
C GLU A 219 0.53 -10.65 12.31
N ILE A 220 -0.09 -10.12 11.25
CA ILE A 220 0.00 -10.69 9.91
C ILE A 220 1.41 -10.49 9.33
N ALA A 221 1.99 -9.29 9.46
CA ALA A 221 3.35 -8.99 8.98
C ALA A 221 4.41 -9.87 9.67
N THR A 222 4.24 -10.14 10.97
CA THR A 222 5.11 -11.02 11.75
C THR A 222 5.07 -12.45 11.24
N LYS A 223 3.89 -12.97 10.90
CA LYS A 223 3.73 -14.32 10.32
C LYS A 223 4.25 -14.39 8.89
N ALA A 224 4.05 -13.34 8.09
CA ALA A 224 4.46 -13.29 6.69
C ALA A 224 5.97 -13.08 6.52
N GLN A 225 6.65 -12.50 7.52
CA GLN A 225 8.08 -12.17 7.48
C GLN A 225 8.52 -11.44 6.20
N SER A 226 7.66 -10.54 5.70
CA SER A 226 7.88 -9.82 4.44
C SER A 226 8.31 -8.37 4.70
N GLU A 227 9.46 -7.98 4.17
CA GLU A 227 10.00 -6.62 4.32
C GLU A 227 9.08 -5.53 3.75
N SER A 228 8.40 -5.80 2.63
CA SER A 228 7.49 -4.82 2.00
C SER A 228 6.29 -4.51 2.89
N LYS A 229 5.71 -5.52 3.54
CA LYS A 229 4.61 -5.36 4.50
C LYS A 229 5.05 -4.57 5.73
N TRP A 230 6.25 -4.84 6.24
CA TRP A 230 6.80 -4.06 7.36
C TRP A 230 7.02 -2.60 7.01
N LYS A 231 7.43 -2.28 5.77
CA LYS A 231 7.55 -0.89 5.31
C LYS A 231 6.19 -0.19 5.25
N GLN A 232 5.20 -0.82 4.62
CA GLN A 232 3.83 -0.26 4.55
C GLN A 232 3.22 -0.04 5.95
N LEU A 233 3.40 -1.00 6.85
CA LEU A 233 2.95 -0.87 8.24
C LEU A 233 3.71 0.25 8.97
N GLY A 234 5.02 0.37 8.74
CA GLY A 234 5.88 1.38 9.34
C GLY A 234 5.48 2.81 8.95
N GLU A 235 5.18 3.05 7.67
CA GLU A 235 4.68 4.34 7.19
C GLU A 235 3.38 4.74 7.90
N LEU A 236 2.43 3.80 8.02
CA LEU A 236 1.17 4.03 8.70
C LEU A 236 1.36 4.23 10.22
N ALA A 237 2.24 3.44 10.86
CA ALA A 237 2.59 3.59 12.27
C ALA A 237 3.22 4.96 12.57
N MET A 238 4.10 5.44 11.69
CA MET A 238 4.66 6.79 11.82
C MET A 238 3.60 7.89 11.65
N SER A 239 2.72 7.78 10.66
CA SER A 239 1.65 8.77 10.43
C SER A 239 0.64 8.84 11.57
N SER A 240 0.42 7.72 12.27
CA SER A 240 -0.50 7.63 13.43
C SER A 240 0.17 7.96 14.76
N GLY A 241 1.48 8.26 14.78
CA GLY A 241 2.22 8.61 15.99
C GLY A 241 2.53 7.43 16.92
N GLN A 242 2.49 6.19 16.42
CA GLN A 242 2.81 4.98 17.19
C GLN A 242 4.30 4.66 17.09
N PHE A 243 5.13 5.34 17.88
CA PHE A 243 6.59 5.24 17.81
C PHE A 243 7.13 3.83 18.09
N GLU A 244 6.61 3.12 19.10
CA GLU A 244 7.06 1.76 19.42
C GLU A 244 6.84 0.79 18.26
N LEU A 245 5.66 0.88 17.61
CA LEU A 245 5.35 0.06 16.45
C LEU A 245 6.24 0.45 15.26
N ALA A 246 6.43 1.74 15.01
CA ALA A 246 7.28 2.23 13.94
C ALA A 246 8.74 1.73 14.09
N GLU A 247 9.31 1.75 15.30
CA GLU A 247 10.64 1.19 15.57
C GLU A 247 10.72 -0.30 15.17
N THR A 248 9.75 -1.11 15.62
CA THR A 248 9.72 -2.54 15.27
C THR A 248 9.57 -2.77 13.77
N CYS A 249 8.75 -1.96 13.09
CA CYS A 249 8.54 -2.06 11.66
C CYS A 249 9.80 -1.70 10.88
N LEU A 250 10.51 -0.64 11.28
CA LEU A 250 11.76 -0.21 10.64
C LEU A 250 12.90 -1.23 10.85
N LEU A 251 12.98 -1.84 12.04
CA LEU A 251 13.93 -2.93 12.32
C LEU A 251 13.66 -4.16 11.45
N HIS A 252 12.41 -4.61 11.37
CA HIS A 252 12.05 -5.77 10.56
C HIS A 252 12.06 -5.49 9.05
N GLY A 253 11.78 -4.25 8.64
CA GLY A 253 11.86 -3.79 7.25
C GLY A 253 13.29 -3.46 6.79
N MET A 254 14.30 -3.63 7.66
CA MET A 254 15.71 -3.36 7.40
C MET A 254 15.98 -1.94 6.85
N ASP A 255 15.16 -0.97 7.25
CA ASP A 255 15.34 0.42 6.82
C ASP A 255 16.27 1.18 7.77
N LEU A 256 17.57 1.01 7.55
CA LEU A 256 18.60 1.63 8.35
C LEU A 256 18.59 3.18 8.29
N SER A 257 18.09 3.75 7.18
CA SER A 257 18.03 5.22 7.03
C SER A 257 16.85 5.79 7.80
N GLY A 258 15.70 5.11 7.76
CA GLY A 258 14.55 5.41 8.60
C GLY A 258 14.88 5.27 10.08
N LEU A 259 15.59 4.21 10.49
CA LEU A 259 16.06 4.03 11.88
C LEU A 259 17.02 5.14 12.32
N LEU A 260 17.93 5.57 11.45
CA LEU A 260 18.85 6.67 11.73
C LEU A 260 18.05 7.95 12.02
N LEU A 261 17.08 8.30 11.18
CA LEU A 261 16.23 9.46 11.38
C LEU A 261 15.40 9.34 12.67
N PHE A 262 14.85 8.15 12.93
CA PHE A 262 14.03 7.87 14.09
C PHE A 262 14.82 8.05 15.40
N TYR A 263 15.94 7.34 15.56
CA TYR A 263 16.72 7.41 16.80
C TYR A 263 17.41 8.76 16.99
N SER A 264 17.86 9.42 15.91
CA SER A 264 18.45 10.77 16.01
C SER A 264 17.41 11.81 16.43
N SER A 265 16.16 11.69 15.96
CA SER A 265 15.09 12.61 16.35
C SER A 265 14.65 12.43 17.81
N ILE A 266 14.65 11.19 18.31
CA ILE A 266 14.34 10.90 19.73
C ILE A 266 15.52 11.20 20.65
N GLY A 267 16.75 11.18 20.11
CA GLY A 267 17.97 11.31 20.90
C GLY A 267 18.36 10.02 21.64
N ASP A 268 17.99 8.85 21.12
CA ASP A 268 18.30 7.56 21.75
C ASP A 268 19.72 7.09 21.37
N ALA A 269 20.67 7.35 22.26
CA ALA A 269 22.06 6.91 22.09
C ALA A 269 22.21 5.38 22.05
N GLN A 270 21.37 4.62 22.76
CA GLN A 270 21.43 3.16 22.78
C GLN A 270 20.89 2.58 21.47
N GLY A 271 19.79 3.13 20.95
CA GLY A 271 19.24 2.80 19.63
C GLY A 271 20.25 3.05 18.52
N ILE A 272 20.93 4.21 18.52
CA ILE A 272 21.99 4.52 17.55
C ILE A 272 23.16 3.53 17.65
N LEU A 273 23.57 3.12 18.85
CA LEU A 273 24.62 2.11 19.03
C LEU A 273 24.26 0.76 18.41
N LYS A 274 23.02 0.29 18.60
CA LYS A 274 22.52 -0.95 17.96
C LYS A 274 22.47 -0.82 16.45
N LEU A 275 22.11 0.37 15.95
CA LEU A 275 22.08 0.66 14.52
C LEU A 275 23.49 0.60 13.89
N VAL A 276 24.55 1.00 14.62
CA VAL A 276 25.94 0.85 14.13
C VAL A 276 26.27 -0.61 13.83
N SER A 277 25.98 -1.53 14.74
CA SER A 277 26.26 -2.96 14.52
C SER A 277 25.49 -3.50 13.31
N LEU A 278 24.19 -3.19 13.21
CA LEU A 278 23.35 -3.59 12.08
C LEU A 278 23.84 -3.00 10.74
N ALA A 279 24.24 -1.73 10.74
CA ALA A 279 24.74 -1.06 9.55
C ALA A 279 26.11 -1.61 9.10
N LYS A 280 27.00 -1.97 10.04
CA LYS A 280 28.27 -2.65 9.72
C LYS A 280 28.03 -4.03 9.12
N GLU A 281 27.10 -4.81 9.68
CA GLU A 281 26.73 -6.14 9.17
C GLU A 281 26.14 -6.07 7.75
N GLN A 282 25.32 -5.06 7.45
CA GLN A 282 24.77 -4.83 6.11
C GLN A 282 25.74 -4.12 5.14
N GLY A 283 26.96 -3.78 5.58
CA GLY A 283 27.93 -3.04 4.77
C GLY A 283 27.52 -1.59 4.44
N LYS A 284 26.59 -1.00 5.20
CA LYS A 284 26.17 0.41 5.06
C LYS A 284 27.07 1.33 5.88
N ASN A 285 28.32 1.46 5.43
CA ASN A 285 29.37 2.20 6.14
C ASN A 285 29.04 3.68 6.41
N ASN A 286 28.30 4.34 5.51
CA ASN A 286 27.92 5.75 5.71
C ASN A 286 26.95 5.94 6.89
N VAL A 287 25.96 5.05 7.03
CA VAL A 287 25.00 5.09 8.15
C VAL A 287 25.74 4.80 9.45
N ALA A 288 26.59 3.76 9.45
CA ALA A 288 27.42 3.43 10.60
C ALA A 288 28.35 4.60 11.00
N PHE A 289 28.99 5.27 10.03
CA PHE A 289 29.84 6.43 10.28
C PHE A 289 29.06 7.59 10.91
N LEU A 290 27.91 7.96 10.36
CA LEU A 290 27.06 9.03 10.92
C LEU A 290 26.62 8.70 12.35
N CYS A 291 26.20 7.46 12.61
CA CYS A 291 25.83 7.00 13.94
C CYS A 291 26.99 7.15 14.94
N LEU A 292 28.18 6.66 14.59
CA LEU A 292 29.37 6.74 15.44
C LEU A 292 29.81 8.19 15.66
N PHE A 293 29.72 9.02 14.63
CA PHE A 293 30.08 10.43 14.69
C PHE A 293 29.14 11.21 15.62
N MET A 294 27.82 10.99 15.53
CA MET A 294 26.84 11.58 16.44
C MET A 294 27.06 11.18 17.90
N LEU A 295 27.51 9.94 18.15
CA LEU A 295 27.85 9.45 19.49
C LEU A 295 29.21 9.95 19.98
N GLY A 296 30.00 10.64 19.15
CA GLY A 296 31.34 11.09 19.50
C GLY A 296 32.37 9.96 19.64
N LYS A 297 32.09 8.77 19.07
CA LYS A 297 32.99 7.61 19.05
C LYS A 297 33.98 7.70 17.89
N LEU A 298 34.91 8.64 17.99
CA LEU A 298 35.82 9.03 16.91
C LEU A 298 36.80 7.93 16.54
N GLU A 299 37.29 7.16 17.51
CA GLU A 299 38.21 6.04 17.29
C GLU A 299 37.57 4.98 16.40
N GLU A 300 36.31 4.64 16.67
CA GLU A 300 35.54 3.69 15.85
C GLU A 300 35.24 4.26 14.45
N CYS A 301 35.07 5.58 14.30
CA CYS A 301 34.89 6.23 13.00
C CYS A 301 36.16 6.12 12.14
N ILE A 302 37.32 6.40 12.74
CA ILE A 302 38.63 6.28 12.09
C ILE A 302 38.86 4.84 11.68
N GLN A 303 38.61 3.88 12.57
CA GLN A 303 38.73 2.45 12.25
C GLN A 303 37.82 2.07 11.07
N LEU A 304 36.57 2.53 11.05
CA LEU A 304 35.65 2.26 9.95
C LEU A 304 36.14 2.83 8.60
N LEU A 305 36.80 3.99 8.60
CA LEU A 305 37.43 4.55 7.40
C LEU A 305 38.64 3.75 6.94
N ILE A 306 39.48 3.29 7.88
CA ILE A 306 40.62 2.40 7.59
C ILE A 306 40.12 1.07 7.01
N ASP A 307 39.12 0.45 7.64
CA ASP A 307 38.53 -0.82 7.18
C ASP A 307 37.87 -0.67 5.80
N SER A 308 37.37 0.52 5.46
CA SER A 308 36.81 0.86 4.15
C SER A 308 37.89 1.24 3.11
N ASN A 309 39.18 1.14 3.45
CA ASN A 309 40.32 1.56 2.63
C ASN A 309 40.32 3.06 2.25
N ARG A 310 39.70 3.91 3.08
CA ARG A 310 39.66 5.38 2.93
C ARG A 310 40.64 6.05 3.88
N ILE A 311 41.91 5.65 3.78
CA ILE A 311 42.99 6.06 4.69
C ILE A 311 43.25 7.58 4.67
N PRO A 312 43.24 8.29 3.52
CA PRO A 312 43.42 9.75 3.52
C PRO A 312 42.32 10.49 4.28
N GLU A 313 41.07 10.04 4.16
CA GLU A 313 39.93 10.60 4.91
C GLU A 313 40.09 10.34 6.41
N ALA A 314 40.57 9.14 6.79
CA ALA A 314 40.87 8.81 8.18
C ALA A 314 41.96 9.73 8.77
N ALA A 315 43.01 10.04 8.00
CA ALA A 315 44.08 10.94 8.42
C ALA A 315 43.58 12.38 8.62
N LEU A 316 42.72 12.88 7.71
CA LEU A 316 42.10 14.19 7.84
C LEU A 316 41.14 14.27 9.03
N MET A 317 40.37 13.21 9.27
CA MET A 317 39.49 13.11 10.43
C MET A 317 40.28 13.10 11.73
N ALA A 318 41.36 12.32 11.81
CA ALA A 318 42.25 12.30 12.97
C ALA A 318 42.87 13.68 13.19
N ARG A 319 43.40 14.33 12.16
CA ARG A 319 43.96 15.69 12.30
C ARG A 319 42.95 16.69 12.87
N SER A 320 41.67 16.55 12.51
CA SER A 320 40.63 17.50 12.91
C SER A 320 40.03 17.22 14.30
N TYR A 321 39.88 15.94 14.67
CA TYR A 321 39.13 15.54 15.87
C TYR A 321 39.93 14.68 16.86
N LEU A 322 40.99 14.01 16.42
CA LEU A 322 41.83 13.11 17.23
C LEU A 322 43.32 13.18 16.83
N PRO A 323 44.00 14.34 17.02
CA PRO A 323 45.39 14.57 16.64
C PRO A 323 46.37 13.48 17.10
N SER A 324 46.17 12.90 18.29
CA SER A 324 47.00 11.83 18.85
C SER A 324 47.13 10.60 17.96
N LYS A 325 46.17 10.34 17.07
CA LYS A 325 46.15 9.17 16.17
C LYS A 325 46.72 9.45 14.78
N VAL A 326 47.11 10.69 14.48
CA VAL A 326 47.57 11.07 13.13
C VAL A 326 48.81 10.31 12.72
N SER A 327 49.84 10.22 13.58
CA SER A 327 51.09 9.52 13.24
C SER A 327 50.85 8.05 12.92
N GLU A 328 50.03 7.35 13.72
CA GLU A 328 49.62 5.97 13.45
C GLU A 328 48.98 5.83 12.06
N ILE A 329 48.03 6.70 11.71
CA ILE A 329 47.32 6.61 10.43
C ILE A 329 48.21 7.03 9.25
N VAL A 330 49.10 8.01 9.43
CA VAL A 330 50.05 8.43 8.40
C VAL A 330 51.03 7.31 8.07
N THR A 331 51.45 6.50 9.04
CA THR A 331 52.27 5.30 8.74
C THR A 331 51.51 4.29 7.90
N ILE A 332 50.25 3.99 8.24
CA ILE A 332 49.37 3.11 7.45
C ILE A 332 49.17 3.67 6.03
N TRP A 333 48.99 4.99 5.91
CA TRP A 333 48.83 5.67 4.63
C TRP A 333 50.10 5.62 3.78
N ARG A 334 51.26 5.83 4.40
CA ARG A 334 52.57 5.75 3.76
C ARG A 334 52.82 4.33 3.22
N ASP A 335 52.48 3.30 3.99
CA ASP A 335 52.61 1.90 3.58
C ASP A 335 51.66 1.52 2.43
N ASP A 336 50.43 2.04 2.43
CA ASP A 336 49.50 1.80 1.33
C ASP A 336 49.92 2.53 0.04
N LEU A 337 50.31 3.81 0.16
CA LEU A 337 50.83 4.59 -0.96
C LEU A 337 52.12 4.02 -1.52
N ASN A 338 52.98 3.42 -0.70
CA ASN A 338 54.23 2.79 -1.15
C ASN A 338 53.99 1.68 -2.19
N LYS A 339 52.80 1.04 -2.17
CA LYS A 339 52.40 0.04 -3.17
C LYS A 339 52.12 0.67 -4.54
N VAL A 340 51.67 1.93 -4.56
CA VAL A 340 51.23 2.63 -5.78
C VAL A 340 52.30 3.62 -6.27
N ASN A 341 52.80 4.50 -5.40
CA ASN A 341 53.78 5.53 -5.72
C ASN A 341 54.66 5.88 -4.49
N LYS A 342 55.93 5.44 -4.54
CA LYS A 342 56.92 5.70 -3.49
C LYS A 342 57.22 7.18 -3.25
N LYS A 343 57.25 8.01 -4.30
CA LYS A 343 57.52 9.46 -4.15
C LYS A 343 56.42 10.18 -3.40
N ALA A 344 55.16 9.76 -3.62
CA ALA A 344 54.02 10.34 -2.91
C ALA A 344 54.02 9.90 -1.43
N ALA A 345 54.38 8.65 -1.14
CA ALA A 345 54.52 8.15 0.23
C ALA A 345 55.61 8.91 1.01
N GLU A 346 56.76 9.17 0.39
CA GLU A 346 57.87 9.94 0.98
C GLU A 346 57.52 11.43 1.21
N SER A 347 56.50 11.94 0.53
CA SER A 347 56.04 13.34 0.68
C SER A 347 55.10 13.53 1.88
N LEU A 348 54.63 12.45 2.52
CA LEU A 348 53.79 12.52 3.70
C LEU A 348 54.62 12.80 4.95
N ALA A 349 54.50 14.02 5.47
CA ALA A 349 55.10 14.42 6.73
C ALA A 349 54.32 13.85 7.92
N ASP A 350 55.06 13.32 8.89
CA ASP A 350 54.53 12.89 10.19
C ASP A 350 54.69 14.05 11.21
N PRO A 351 53.66 14.40 11.99
CA PRO A 351 53.78 15.38 13.07
C PRO A 351 54.85 15.07 14.12
N GLU A 352 55.18 13.79 14.37
CA GLU A 352 56.26 13.41 15.30
C GLU A 352 57.65 13.62 14.71
N GLU A 353 57.81 13.37 13.40
CA GLU A 353 59.09 13.52 12.69
C GLU A 353 59.37 14.99 12.34
N TYR A 354 58.32 15.76 12.00
CA TYR A 354 58.42 17.15 11.56
C TYR A 354 57.41 18.09 12.26
N PRO A 355 57.52 18.33 13.58
CA PRO A 355 56.59 19.20 14.32
C PRO A 355 56.48 20.61 13.73
N ASN A 356 57.57 21.14 13.16
CA ASN A 356 57.63 22.49 12.58
C ASN A 356 56.72 22.70 11.36
N LEU A 357 56.20 21.63 10.74
CA LEU A 357 55.27 21.71 9.61
C LEU A 357 53.79 21.75 10.05
N PHE A 358 53.51 21.57 11.34
CA PHE A 358 52.18 21.49 11.91
C PHE A 358 51.99 22.58 12.96
N ASP A 359 51.41 23.71 12.54
CA ASP A 359 51.08 24.81 13.44
C ASP A 359 50.09 24.36 14.52
N ASP A 360 50.27 24.87 15.75
CA ASP A 360 49.39 24.64 16.90
C ASP A 360 49.19 23.16 17.31
N TRP A 361 50.17 22.30 17.01
CA TRP A 361 50.07 20.86 17.28
C TRP A 361 49.91 20.53 18.77
N GLU A 362 50.73 21.13 19.65
CA GLU A 362 50.66 20.93 21.10
C GLU A 362 49.34 21.43 21.72
N VAL A 363 48.82 22.53 21.17
CA VAL A 363 47.52 23.10 21.56
C VAL A 363 46.40 22.14 21.17
N SER A 364 46.47 21.57 19.98
CA SER A 364 45.49 20.59 19.47
C SER A 364 45.47 19.32 20.31
N LEU A 365 46.63 18.81 20.74
CA LEU A 365 46.73 17.66 21.64
C LEU A 365 46.16 17.96 23.04
N SER A 366 46.42 19.15 23.57
CA SER A 366 45.89 19.59 24.87
C SER A 366 44.37 19.71 24.84
N LEU A 367 43.83 20.30 23.77
CA LEU A 367 42.40 20.44 23.52
C LEU A 367 41.72 19.08 23.34
N GLU A 368 42.36 18.13 22.66
CA GLU A 368 41.88 16.76 22.54
C GLU A 368 41.73 16.10 23.92
N ALA A 369 42.73 16.24 24.79
CA ALA A 369 42.72 15.66 26.13
C ALA A 369 41.65 16.27 27.05
N GLU A 370 41.36 17.57 26.90
CA GLU A 370 40.28 18.23 27.64
C GLU A 370 38.91 17.83 27.10
N THR A 371 38.72 17.88 25.78
CA THR A 371 37.45 17.53 25.12
C THR A 371 37.12 16.06 25.30
N GLY A 372 38.14 15.19 25.30
CA GLY A 372 38.01 13.75 25.51
C GLY A 372 37.33 13.38 26.83
N LYS A 373 37.47 14.19 27.89
CA LYS A 373 36.80 13.96 29.18
C LYS A 373 35.28 14.13 29.11
N ASN A 374 34.80 14.94 28.18
CA ASN A 374 33.38 15.23 27.98
C ASN A 374 32.79 14.48 26.77
N ARG A 375 33.60 13.73 26.01
CA ARG A 375 33.10 12.89 24.91
C ARG A 375 32.21 11.78 25.43
N CYS A 376 31.22 11.39 24.63
CA CYS A 376 30.23 10.36 24.98
C CYS A 376 29.38 10.70 26.22
N ASN A 377 29.44 11.93 26.73
CA ASN A 377 28.53 12.43 27.75
C ASN A 377 27.39 13.19 27.05
N TYR A 378 26.17 12.66 27.16
CA TYR A 378 25.00 13.20 26.47
C TYR A 378 24.18 14.03 27.47
N PRO A 379 24.31 15.37 27.45
CA PRO A 379 23.52 16.21 28.35
C PRO A 379 22.02 16.07 28.02
N PRO A 380 21.13 16.19 29.03
CA PRO A 380 19.69 16.22 28.79
C PRO A 380 19.31 17.33 27.80
N ALA A 381 18.31 17.06 26.96
CA ALA A 381 17.84 18.00 25.94
C ALA A 381 17.40 19.36 26.52
N GLU A 382 16.99 19.42 27.78
CA GLU A 382 16.64 20.65 28.51
C GLU A 382 17.77 21.69 28.55
N LEU A 383 19.03 21.25 28.47
CA LEU A 383 20.19 22.15 28.50
C LEU A 383 20.50 22.76 27.13
N TYR A 384 19.76 22.41 26.07
CA TYR A 384 19.97 22.92 24.71
C TYR A 384 20.13 24.45 24.61
N PRO A 385 19.33 25.30 25.31
CA PRO A 385 19.50 26.75 25.23
C PRO A 385 20.90 27.25 25.63
N ILE A 386 21.57 26.53 26.53
CA ILE A 386 22.93 26.86 27.01
C ILE A 386 23.99 26.46 25.97
N TYR A 387 23.73 25.39 25.20
CA TYR A 387 24.65 24.88 24.18
C TYR A 387 24.41 25.48 22.79
N ALA A 388 23.23 26.06 22.52
CA ALA A 388 22.86 26.62 21.23
C ALA A 388 23.82 27.72 20.74
N GLN A 389 24.43 28.49 21.65
CA GLN A 389 25.41 29.52 21.30
C GLN A 389 26.84 28.98 21.14
N LYS A 390 27.12 27.75 21.57
CA LYS A 390 28.46 27.15 21.49
C LYS A 390 28.76 26.52 20.13
N SER A 391 27.75 26.22 19.30
CA SER A 391 27.89 25.46 18.06
C SER A 391 28.66 26.18 16.94
N THR A 392 28.83 27.50 17.02
CA THR A 392 29.53 28.31 16.00
C THR A 392 30.98 28.62 16.36
N THR A 393 31.47 28.17 17.51
CA THR A 393 32.78 28.59 18.02
C THR A 393 33.87 27.58 17.67
N ASN A 394 34.93 28.04 17.02
CA ASN A 394 36.11 27.22 16.79
C ASN A 394 36.80 26.94 18.13
N LEU A 395 36.84 25.66 18.53
CA LEU A 395 37.42 25.25 19.80
C LEU A 395 38.90 25.66 19.93
N LEU A 396 39.64 25.70 18.81
CA LEU A 396 41.03 26.11 18.79
C LEU A 396 41.20 27.62 19.07
N GLU A 397 40.31 28.46 18.55
CA GLU A 397 40.34 29.91 18.79
C GLU A 397 39.89 30.26 20.22
N ASN A 398 38.91 29.52 20.74
CA ASN A 398 38.48 29.65 22.14
C ASN A 398 39.59 29.24 23.12
N PHE A 399 40.29 28.15 22.85
CA PHE A 399 41.36 27.70 23.74
C PHE A 399 42.56 28.67 23.71
N LYS A 400 42.88 29.24 22.54
CA LYS A 400 43.89 30.30 22.43
C LYS A 400 43.49 31.57 23.19
N SER A 401 42.24 32.00 23.10
CA SER A 401 41.77 33.20 23.84
C SER A 401 41.77 32.99 25.36
N MET A 402 41.46 31.78 25.85
CA MET A 402 41.56 31.44 27.27
C MET A 402 43.03 31.42 27.77
N GLN A 403 43.96 30.85 27.00
CA GLN A 403 45.39 30.86 27.37
C GLN A 403 46.03 32.26 27.37
N ILE A 404 45.47 33.22 26.61
CA ILE A 404 45.94 34.61 26.61
C ILE A 404 45.49 35.34 27.88
N ASP A 405 44.33 35.01 28.44
CA ASP A 405 43.84 35.62 29.69
C ASP A 405 44.49 35.01 30.95
N GLU A 406 44.92 33.75 30.93
CA GLU A 406 45.70 33.15 32.04
C GLU A 406 47.14 33.69 32.16
N ASN A 407 47.71 34.23 31.07
CA ASN A 407 49.07 34.79 31.05
C ASN A 407 49.15 36.27 31.47
N LYS A 408 48.07 36.87 31.98
CA LYS A 408 48.12 38.16 32.67
C LYS A 408 48.30 37.92 34.17
N ASP A 409 49.55 38.03 34.64
CA ASP A 409 49.85 38.10 36.06
C ASP A 409 49.05 39.21 36.78
N PRO A 410 48.70 39.03 38.06
CA PRO A 410 47.82 39.92 38.80
C PRO A 410 48.57 41.20 39.17
N THR A 411 48.20 42.32 38.57
CA THR A 411 48.63 43.64 39.06
C THR A 411 47.62 44.15 40.09
N GLU A 412 48.19 44.55 41.22
CA GLU A 412 47.57 44.99 42.46
C GLU A 412 46.56 46.13 42.30
N ASN A 413 45.60 46.12 43.22
CA ASN A 413 44.67 47.21 43.55
C ASN A 413 45.30 48.62 43.52
N GLY A 414 44.58 49.59 42.95
CA GLY A 414 44.83 51.00 43.22
C GLY A 414 44.14 52.01 42.32
N GLN A 415 42.83 52.20 42.52
CA GLN A 415 42.07 53.45 42.34
C GLN A 415 42.31 54.33 41.08
N HIS A 416 41.30 54.42 40.22
CA HIS A 416 40.85 55.72 39.76
C HIS A 416 39.32 55.80 39.67
N VAL A 417 38.83 56.64 40.57
CA VAL A 417 37.54 57.33 40.77
C VAL A 417 36.60 57.42 39.55
N HIS A 418 35.33 57.13 39.84
CA HIS A 418 34.07 57.44 39.14
C HIS A 418 33.93 58.91 38.69
N GLU A 419 33.43 59.18 37.49
CA GLU A 419 32.52 60.31 37.15
C GLU A 419 32.05 60.13 35.69
N GLU A 420 30.83 59.64 35.47
CA GLU A 420 29.60 60.39 35.12
C GLU A 420 29.44 60.74 33.62
N ILE A 421 28.70 59.86 32.93
CA ILE A 421 27.45 60.05 32.16
C ILE A 421 27.24 61.33 31.31
N ALA A 422 26.74 61.06 30.09
CA ALA A 422 25.85 61.83 29.22
C ALA A 422 26.46 62.85 28.25
N GLY A 423 26.61 62.41 26.99
CA GLY A 423 26.50 63.27 25.81
C GLY A 423 25.09 63.17 25.24
N ASN A 424 24.32 64.24 25.44
CA ASN A 424 22.95 64.42 25.01
C ASN A 424 22.83 64.70 23.51
N GLU A 425 21.62 64.43 23.03
CA GLU A 425 21.03 64.55 21.70
C GLU A 425 21.11 65.94 21.03
N GLU A 426 20.82 65.93 19.71
CA GLU A 426 19.99 66.85 18.90
C GLU A 426 20.64 67.03 17.51
N ASN A 427 19.98 67.06 16.35
CA ASN A 427 18.58 67.24 15.90
C ASN A 427 18.62 66.88 14.38
N HIS A 428 17.61 66.48 13.61
CA HIS A 428 16.18 66.79 13.54
C HIS A 428 15.49 65.75 12.62
N GLY A 429 14.22 65.40 12.91
CA GLY A 429 13.25 64.87 11.93
C GLY A 429 12.82 65.93 10.89
N GLN A 430 11.97 65.71 9.89
CA GLN A 430 10.76 64.87 9.82
C GLN A 430 10.19 64.87 8.37
N GLU A 431 9.25 63.95 8.13
CA GLU A 431 8.13 63.94 7.13
C GLU A 431 8.42 63.59 5.64
N ALA A 432 7.62 62.77 4.93
CA ALA A 432 6.28 62.23 5.18
C ALA A 432 5.94 60.96 4.33
N VAL A 433 5.17 60.04 4.95
CA VAL A 433 3.91 59.36 4.55
C VAL A 433 3.76 58.77 3.13
N VAL A 434 3.34 57.49 3.00
CA VAL A 434 2.03 56.99 2.48
C VAL A 434 1.98 55.44 2.58
N GLU A 435 0.96 54.90 3.26
CA GLU A 435 0.42 53.54 3.05
C GLU A 435 -0.78 53.61 2.07
N GLU A 436 -0.91 52.67 1.14
CA GLU A 436 -2.10 51.81 0.96
C GLU A 436 -1.99 50.86 -0.25
N ASP A 437 -2.65 49.71 -0.10
CA ASP A 437 -2.64 48.47 -0.87
C ASP A 437 -3.16 48.52 -2.32
N SER A 438 -2.70 47.55 -3.15
CA SER A 438 -3.59 46.84 -4.09
C SER A 438 -3.04 45.46 -4.53
N SER A 439 -3.76 44.42 -4.12
CA SER A 439 -3.99 43.08 -4.73
C SER A 439 -3.24 42.66 -6.01
N SER A 440 -2.66 41.44 -6.03
CA SER A 440 -3.36 40.20 -6.45
C SER A 440 -2.39 39.03 -6.71
N SER A 441 -2.86 37.82 -6.36
CA SER A 441 -2.55 36.53 -6.99
C SER A 441 -1.09 36.07 -7.10
N ASN A 442 -0.66 35.17 -6.19
CA ASN A 442 0.21 34.06 -6.59
C ASN A 442 -0.42 32.73 -6.17
N GLY A 443 -1.06 32.12 -7.15
CA GLY A 443 -1.55 30.75 -7.11
C GLY A 443 -0.41 29.75 -7.24
N VAL A 444 -0.60 28.66 -6.50
CA VAL A 444 0.06 27.36 -6.59
C VAL A 444 0.13 26.89 -8.05
N VAL A 445 1.30 26.45 -8.52
CA VAL A 445 1.41 25.61 -9.72
C VAL A 445 2.34 24.42 -9.45
N PHE A 446 1.73 23.24 -9.59
CA PHE A 446 2.31 21.90 -9.57
C PHE A 446 3.36 21.71 -10.67
N VAL A 447 4.44 20.99 -10.35
CA VAL A 447 5.36 20.44 -11.36
C VAL A 447 4.81 19.09 -11.82
N SER A 448 4.25 19.07 -13.03
CA SER A 448 3.87 17.87 -13.78
C SER A 448 4.97 17.49 -14.79
N LYS A 449 5.22 16.18 -14.84
CA LYS A 449 5.76 15.32 -15.93
C LYS A 449 6.42 16.01 -17.14
N ALA A 450 7.64 15.57 -17.42
CA ALA A 450 8.34 15.74 -18.68
C ALA A 450 7.82 14.70 -19.69
N ASP A 451 7.32 15.18 -20.83
CA ASP A 451 7.08 14.40 -22.05
C ASP A 451 8.08 14.85 -23.13
N GLU A 452 8.79 13.83 -23.64
CA GLU A 452 9.18 13.54 -25.02
C GLU A 452 9.23 14.68 -26.06
N GLU A 453 10.43 14.94 -26.59
CA GLU A 453 10.64 15.65 -27.84
C GLU A 453 10.55 14.69 -29.03
N GLU A 454 9.67 15.03 -29.97
CA GLU A 454 9.47 14.39 -31.27
C GLU A 454 10.25 15.19 -32.35
N LEU A 455 11.08 14.50 -33.14
CA LEU A 455 11.60 14.99 -34.42
C LEU A 455 11.30 13.92 -35.49
N GLY A 456 10.33 14.19 -36.37
CA GLY A 456 10.18 13.51 -37.67
C GLY A 456 11.28 13.94 -38.65
N ALA A 457 11.46 13.37 -39.84
CA ALA A 457 10.83 12.29 -40.59
C ALA A 457 11.79 11.95 -41.76
N GLN A 458 11.75 10.73 -42.32
CA GLN A 458 11.75 10.45 -43.79
C GLN A 458 11.68 8.95 -44.14
N ASP A 459 10.73 8.67 -45.03
CA ASP A 459 10.35 7.51 -45.87
C ASP A 459 11.33 6.34 -46.11
N GLU A 460 10.81 5.10 -46.13
CA GLU A 460 10.57 4.32 -47.38
C GLU A 460 9.93 2.92 -47.13
N ASN A 461 8.88 2.62 -47.92
CA ASN A 461 8.44 1.35 -48.52
C ASN A 461 8.92 -0.01 -47.94
N THR A 462 8.00 -0.88 -47.50
CA THR A 462 7.53 -2.09 -48.27
C THR A 462 6.55 -2.97 -47.47
N SER A 463 5.55 -3.50 -48.17
CA SER A 463 4.43 -4.35 -47.70
C SER A 463 4.83 -5.82 -47.43
N PRO A 464 3.95 -6.65 -46.84
CA PRO A 464 4.32 -7.79 -46.01
C PRO A 464 4.36 -9.15 -46.74
N VAL A 465 5.16 -10.10 -46.24
CA VAL A 465 5.16 -11.50 -46.68
C VAL A 465 4.72 -12.42 -45.53
N LYS A 466 3.76 -13.28 -45.89
CA LYS A 466 3.18 -14.40 -45.15
C LYS A 466 4.24 -15.36 -44.61
N LEU A 467 4.02 -15.89 -43.40
CA LEU A 467 4.67 -17.10 -42.91
C LEU A 467 3.68 -18.26 -43.00
N GLU A 468 3.98 -19.18 -43.92
CA GLU A 468 3.36 -20.49 -44.08
C GLU A 468 4.06 -21.54 -43.23
N VAL A 469 3.25 -22.47 -42.75
CA VAL A 469 3.58 -23.72 -42.05
C VAL A 469 4.34 -24.66 -42.98
N LYS A 470 5.34 -25.38 -42.44
CA LYS A 470 5.84 -26.62 -43.02
C LYS A 470 6.13 -27.67 -41.95
N ASP A 471 5.42 -28.79 -42.09
CA ASP A 471 5.78 -30.12 -41.59
C ASP A 471 7.10 -30.58 -42.23
N GLU A 472 7.95 -31.27 -41.45
CA GLU A 472 8.77 -32.36 -42.00
C GLU A 472 9.15 -33.39 -40.93
N SER A 473 8.84 -34.63 -41.27
CA SER A 473 9.15 -35.90 -40.61
C SER A 473 10.64 -36.23 -40.58
N THR A 474 11.15 -36.92 -39.55
CA THR A 474 12.00 -38.13 -39.69
C THR A 474 12.39 -38.76 -38.33
N LEU A 475 12.16 -40.07 -38.20
CA LEU A 475 12.82 -40.99 -37.26
C LEU A 475 14.14 -41.49 -37.90
N PRO A 476 15.15 -41.92 -37.11
CA PRO A 476 15.28 -43.38 -36.86
C PRO A 476 15.81 -43.78 -35.46
N GLU A 477 15.58 -45.06 -35.14
CA GLU A 477 16.12 -45.89 -34.04
C GLU A 477 17.67 -45.94 -34.01
N GLU A 478 18.28 -46.11 -32.83
CA GLU A 478 19.10 -47.29 -32.47
C GLU A 478 19.84 -47.19 -31.11
N LEU A 479 19.79 -48.30 -30.35
CA LEU A 479 20.84 -48.92 -29.52
C LEU A 479 21.28 -48.31 -28.17
N GLU A 480 20.87 -48.96 -27.07
CA GLU A 480 21.66 -49.04 -25.82
C GLU A 480 21.94 -50.50 -25.44
N ALA A 481 23.19 -50.77 -25.06
CA ALA A 481 23.74 -52.07 -24.72
C ALA A 481 24.13 -52.17 -23.23
N LYS A 482 23.62 -53.23 -22.59
CA LYS A 482 24.25 -54.17 -21.63
C LYS A 482 25.09 -53.69 -20.43
N ASP A 483 24.57 -54.06 -19.24
CA ASP A 483 25.16 -54.89 -18.17
C ASP A 483 26.65 -54.77 -17.79
N GLU A 484 26.95 -54.59 -16.49
CA GLU A 484 27.46 -55.69 -15.64
C GLU A 484 27.63 -55.36 -14.13
N ASN A 485 27.11 -56.30 -13.34
CA ASN A 485 27.36 -56.71 -11.95
C ASN A 485 28.68 -56.34 -11.25
N THR A 486 28.60 -56.19 -9.92
CA THR A 486 29.59 -56.81 -8.98
C THR A 486 29.08 -56.86 -7.53
N SER A 487 28.84 -58.08 -7.02
CA SER A 487 29.05 -58.52 -5.62
C SER A 487 30.40 -59.28 -5.60
N PRO A 488 31.02 -59.75 -4.48
CA PRO A 488 30.48 -60.30 -3.21
C PRO A 488 31.19 -59.73 -1.95
N SER A 489 30.88 -60.02 -0.68
CA SER A 489 30.79 -61.32 0.03
C SER A 489 30.12 -61.13 1.38
#